data_AF-A0AAJ6XUS3-F1
#
_entry.id   AF-A0AAJ6XUS3-F1
#
_cell.length_a   1.000
_cell.length_b   1.000
_cell.length_c   1.000
_cell.angle_alpha   90.00
_cell.angle_beta   90.00
_cell.angle_gamma   90.00
#
_symmetry.space_group_name_H-M   'P 1'
#
loop_
_entity.id
_entity.type
_entity.pdbx_description
1 polymer ?
#
loop_
_entity_poly.entity_id
_entity_poly.type
_entity_poly.pdbx_seq_one_letter_code
_entity_poly.pdbx_strand_id
1 'polypeptide(L)'
;MVVWYGSKSGKGAAKTSEPCLKGEIVPVQDRVIDIASEISSKVIPVKEALHSLSSLDIKLKASNAEFLQTCIANSLTWAEKEPSLECDQAFIPSPAERISFAAFQPIRRSSAQSEKLKLQQQKLRAMDHLKDTLQRLDNSLELVNENISMVAAKLAI
;
A
#
# COMPACT_ATOMS: atom_id res chain seq x y z
N MET A 1 -5.58 -4.42 -15.71
CA MET A 1 -6.06 -4.16 -17.08
C MET A 1 -7.20 -5.13 -17.32
N VAL A 2 -8.44 -4.65 -17.25
CA VAL A 2 -9.64 -5.48 -17.44
C VAL A 2 -10.01 -5.42 -18.92
N VAL A 3 -10.01 -6.56 -19.59
CA VAL A 3 -10.42 -6.67 -21.00
C VAL A 3 -11.88 -7.12 -21.03
N TRP A 4 -12.71 -6.38 -21.76
CA TRP A 4 -14.15 -6.61 -21.84
C TRP A 4 -14.51 -7.26 -23.19
N TYR A 5 -15.22 -8.39 -23.15
CA TYR A 5 -15.95 -8.91 -24.31
C TYR A 5 -17.41 -9.15 -23.94
N GLY A 6 -18.32 -8.49 -24.65
CA GLY A 6 -19.76 -8.70 -24.49
C GLY A 6 -20.23 -9.84 -25.40
N SER A 7 -20.76 -10.92 -24.81
CA SER A 7 -21.49 -11.96 -25.55
C SER A 7 -22.98 -11.82 -25.29
N LYS A 8 -23.79 -11.69 -26.35
CA LYS A 8 -25.25 -11.75 -26.29
C LYS A 8 -25.70 -13.18 -26.58
N SER A 9 -26.47 -13.79 -25.68
CA SER A 9 -27.28 -14.97 -26.01
C SER A 9 -28.64 -14.95 -25.32
N GLY A 10 -29.69 -14.93 -26.16
CA GLY A 10 -30.83 -15.87 -26.12
C GLY A 10 -31.74 -15.98 -24.89
N LYS A 11 -32.91 -15.33 -25.00
CA LYS A 11 -34.23 -15.50 -24.34
C LYS A 11 -34.50 -16.73 -23.44
N GLY A 12 -35.01 -16.48 -22.23
CA GLY A 12 -35.86 -17.41 -21.47
C GLY A 12 -36.07 -17.05 -19.98
N ALA A 13 -37.31 -16.67 -19.62
CA ALA A 13 -37.91 -16.57 -18.27
C ALA A 13 -37.35 -15.53 -17.25
N ALA A 14 -38.20 -14.55 -16.91
CA ALA A 14 -37.93 -13.50 -15.94
C ALA A 14 -38.02 -14.00 -14.48
N LYS A 15 -36.86 -14.14 -13.83
CA LYS A 15 -36.68 -13.74 -12.43
C LYS A 15 -36.01 -12.38 -12.47
N THR A 16 -36.57 -11.37 -11.79
CA THR A 16 -35.92 -10.07 -11.60
C THR A 16 -34.69 -10.27 -10.70
N SER A 17 -33.62 -10.80 -11.27
CA SER A 17 -32.28 -10.65 -10.72
C SER A 17 -31.85 -9.22 -11.04
N GLU A 18 -31.50 -8.46 -10.02
CA GLU A 18 -30.83 -7.16 -10.17
C GLU A 18 -29.75 -7.26 -11.25
N PRO A 19 -29.58 -6.23 -12.11
CA PRO A 19 -28.56 -6.27 -13.14
C PRO A 19 -27.18 -6.37 -12.49
N CYS A 20 -26.64 -7.58 -12.43
CA CYS A 20 -25.30 -7.83 -11.93
C CYS A 20 -24.31 -7.82 -13.10
N LEU A 21 -23.26 -7.03 -12.98
CA LEU A 21 -22.12 -7.11 -13.89
C LEU A 21 -21.39 -8.42 -13.59
N LYS A 22 -21.38 -9.35 -14.55
CA LYS A 22 -20.53 -10.53 -14.51
C LYS A 22 -19.25 -10.20 -15.27
N GLY A 23 -18.11 -10.32 -14.60
CA GLY A 23 -16.78 -10.11 -15.17
C GLY A 23 -15.80 -11.09 -14.57
N GLU A 24 -14.72 -11.35 -15.31
CA GLU A 24 -13.60 -12.15 -14.83
C GLU A 24 -12.61 -11.23 -14.08
N ILE A 25 -12.17 -11.65 -12.90
CA ILE A 25 -11.12 -10.97 -12.15
C ILE A 25 -9.83 -11.75 -12.38
N VAL A 26 -8.88 -11.13 -13.05
CA VAL A 26 -7.55 -11.69 -13.27
C VAL A 26 -6.56 -10.99 -12.33
N PRO A 27 -5.83 -11.73 -11.47
CA PRO A 27 -4.82 -11.14 -10.62
C PRO A 27 -3.69 -10.59 -11.49
N VAL A 28 -3.23 -9.39 -11.17
CA VAL A 28 -2.08 -8.77 -11.82
C VAL A 28 -1.00 -8.65 -10.77
N GLN A 29 0.03 -9.48 -10.89
CA GLN A 29 1.22 -9.40 -10.06
C GLN A 29 2.24 -8.45 -10.70
N ASP A 30 3.16 -7.97 -9.87
CA ASP A 30 4.35 -7.29 -10.33
C ASP A 30 5.18 -8.16 -11.29
N ARG A 31 5.98 -7.49 -12.12
CA ARG A 31 6.94 -8.18 -12.98
C ARG A 31 7.94 -8.92 -12.11
N VAL A 32 8.04 -10.24 -12.29
CA VAL A 32 9.09 -11.05 -11.68
C VAL A 32 10.39 -10.73 -12.43
N ILE A 33 11.17 -9.81 -11.89
CA ILE A 33 12.54 -9.57 -12.32
C ILE A 33 13.43 -10.41 -11.41
N ASP A 34 14.36 -11.19 -11.97
CA ASP A 34 15.26 -12.08 -11.24
C ASP A 34 16.36 -11.30 -10.49
N ILE A 35 15.91 -10.48 -9.53
CA ILE A 35 16.69 -9.56 -8.70
C ILE A 35 16.32 -9.73 -7.22
N ALA A 36 16.00 -10.97 -6.82
CA ALA A 36 15.56 -11.29 -5.47
C ALA A 36 16.54 -10.79 -4.39
N SER A 37 17.85 -10.83 -4.68
CA SER A 37 18.89 -10.28 -3.80
C SER A 37 18.84 -8.76 -3.66
N GLU A 38 18.45 -8.04 -4.71
CA GLU A 38 18.35 -6.58 -4.68
C GLU A 38 17.09 -6.15 -3.92
N ILE A 39 15.98 -6.82 -4.19
CA ILE A 39 14.72 -6.62 -3.46
C ILE A 39 14.91 -6.84 -1.96
N SER A 40 15.55 -7.95 -1.57
CA SER A 40 15.80 -8.24 -0.15
C SER A 40 16.69 -7.18 0.52
N SER A 41 17.68 -6.65 -0.21
CA SER A 41 18.56 -5.57 0.29
C SER A 41 17.80 -4.26 0.56
N LYS A 42 16.67 -4.01 -0.12
CA LYS A 42 15.85 -2.80 0.02
C LYS A 42 14.72 -2.93 1.03
N VAL A 43 14.22 -4.15 1.24
CA VAL A 43 13.14 -4.42 2.20
C VAL A 43 13.53 -4.01 3.62
N ILE A 44 14.74 -4.35 4.08
CA ILE A 44 15.19 -4.07 5.45
C ILE A 44 15.23 -2.55 5.73
N PRO A 45 15.90 -1.71 4.90
CA PRO A 45 15.89 -0.26 5.07
C PRO A 45 14.49 0.35 5.14
N VAL A 46 13.56 -0.10 4.27
CA VAL A 46 12.17 0.40 4.27
C VAL A 46 11.49 0.08 5.60
N LYS A 47 11.65 -1.13 6.12
CA LYS A 47 11.06 -1.53 7.41
C LYS A 47 11.61 -0.69 8.56
N GLU A 48 12.92 -0.51 8.65
CA GLU A 48 13.57 0.28 9.69
C GLU A 48 13.12 1.74 9.66
N ALA A 49 13.01 2.32 8.46
CA ALA A 49 12.50 3.67 8.27
C ALA A 49 11.02 3.77 8.72
N LEU A 50 10.17 2.79 8.39
CA LEU A 50 8.75 2.78 8.81
C LEU A 50 8.60 2.67 10.32
N HIS A 51 9.42 1.84 10.99
CA HIS A 51 9.44 1.78 12.44
C HIS A 51 9.87 3.10 13.07
N SER A 52 10.91 3.73 12.52
CA SER A 52 11.38 5.05 12.94
C SER A 52 10.27 6.10 12.80
N LEU A 53 9.61 6.15 11.64
CA LEU A 53 8.51 7.08 11.39
C LEU A 53 7.33 6.84 12.32
N SER A 54 6.96 5.58 12.57
CA SER A 54 5.89 5.25 13.51
C SER A 54 6.22 5.71 14.93
N SER A 55 7.48 5.55 15.37
CA SER A 55 7.92 6.04 16.69
C SER A 55 7.78 7.57 16.78
N LEU A 56 8.17 8.29 15.74
CA LEU A 56 8.05 9.75 15.68
C LEU A 56 6.59 10.22 15.64
N ASP A 57 5.72 9.56 14.86
CA ASP A 57 4.29 9.88 14.80
C ASP A 57 3.60 9.67 16.17
N ILE A 58 4.00 8.65 16.93
CA ILE A 58 3.56 8.44 18.32
C ILE A 58 4.01 9.59 19.22
N LYS A 59 5.29 9.98 19.16
CA LYS A 59 5.82 11.09 19.97
C LYS A 59 5.07 12.39 19.71
N LEU A 60 4.72 12.65 18.45
CA LEU A 60 3.93 13.82 18.05
C LEU A 60 2.47 13.79 18.58
N LYS A 61 1.97 12.61 18.97
CA LYS A 61 0.63 12.41 19.59
C LYS A 61 0.62 12.63 21.10
N ALA A 62 1.77 12.57 21.80
CA ALA A 62 1.90 12.43 23.25
C ALA A 62 1.23 13.51 24.15
N SER A 63 0.46 14.46 23.62
CA SER A 63 -0.42 15.30 24.44
C SER A 63 -1.71 14.59 24.87
N ASN A 64 -2.21 13.55 24.17
CA ASN A 64 -3.47 12.89 24.50
C ASN A 64 -3.31 11.35 24.53
N ALA A 65 -3.62 10.74 25.67
CA ALA A 65 -3.42 9.34 26.04
C ALA A 65 -4.34 8.33 25.31
N GLU A 66 -4.52 8.44 23.99
CA GLU A 66 -5.24 7.45 23.19
C GLU A 66 -4.34 6.74 22.18
N PHE A 67 -4.59 5.43 22.00
CA PHE A 67 -4.00 4.46 21.07
C PHE A 67 -2.66 4.80 20.38
N LEU A 68 -1.60 4.11 20.84
CA LEU A 68 -0.23 4.10 20.30
C LEU A 68 -0.10 3.48 18.89
N GLN A 69 -1.13 2.81 18.38
CA GLN A 69 -1.09 2.22 17.04
C GLN A 69 -1.25 3.30 15.98
N THR A 70 -0.27 3.51 15.11
CA THR A 70 -0.31 4.45 13.98
C THR A 70 -0.81 3.75 12.71
N CYS A 71 -1.24 4.52 11.70
CA CYS A 71 -1.60 3.93 10.39
C CYS A 71 -0.40 3.20 9.76
N ILE A 72 0.81 3.69 10.00
CA ILE A 72 2.06 3.08 9.55
C ILE A 72 2.31 1.75 10.26
N ALA A 73 2.20 1.70 11.59
CA ALA A 73 2.36 0.46 12.36
C ALA A 73 1.36 -0.62 11.92
N ASN A 74 0.10 -0.23 11.69
CA ASN A 74 -0.93 -1.14 11.21
C ASN A 74 -0.62 -1.67 9.81
N SER A 75 -0.20 -0.79 8.89
CA SER A 75 0.15 -1.18 7.53
C SER A 75 1.39 -2.08 7.48
N LEU A 76 2.39 -1.83 8.32
CA LEU A 76 3.57 -2.68 8.40
C LEU A 76 3.22 -4.05 8.99
N THR A 77 2.41 -4.08 10.05
CA THR A 77 1.90 -5.34 10.63
C THR A 77 1.13 -6.17 9.59
N TRP A 78 0.31 -5.51 8.75
CA TRP A 78 -0.37 -6.17 7.64
C TRP A 78 0.60 -6.68 6.57
N ALA A 79 1.63 -5.90 6.23
CA ALA A 79 2.60 -6.27 5.21
C ALA A 79 3.49 -7.45 5.62
N GLU A 80 3.75 -7.61 6.91
CA GLU A 80 4.56 -8.71 7.44
C GLU A 80 3.77 -10.02 7.61
N LYS A 81 2.50 -9.93 8.00
CA LYS A 81 1.66 -11.11 8.24
C LYS A 81 1.14 -11.70 6.94
N GLU A 82 1.43 -12.95 6.64
CA GLU A 82 0.84 -13.62 5.48
C GLU A 82 -0.70 -13.56 5.53
N PRO A 83 -1.39 -13.08 4.46
CA PRO A 83 -2.83 -12.98 4.47
C PRO A 83 -3.45 -14.39 4.52
N SER A 84 -4.20 -14.70 5.57
CA SER A 84 -5.02 -15.91 5.63
C SER A 84 -6.34 -15.67 4.89
N LEU A 85 -6.28 -15.69 3.56
CA LEU A 85 -7.45 -15.52 2.70
C LEU A 85 -7.78 -16.85 2.03
N GLU A 86 -9.06 -17.19 1.96
CA GLU A 86 -9.56 -18.28 1.11
C GLU A 86 -9.60 -17.82 -0.35
N CYS A 87 -8.43 -17.56 -0.93
CA CYS A 87 -8.28 -17.20 -2.33
C CYS A 87 -7.12 -17.95 -2.99
N ASP A 88 -7.09 -17.92 -4.32
CA ASP A 88 -5.98 -18.45 -5.10
C ASP A 88 -4.69 -17.68 -4.75
N GLN A 89 -3.58 -18.42 -4.61
CA GLN A 89 -2.26 -17.88 -4.30
C GLN A 89 -1.79 -16.82 -5.30
N ALA A 90 -2.28 -16.85 -6.54
CA ALA A 90 -2.02 -15.83 -7.54
C ALA A 90 -2.51 -14.43 -7.12
N PHE A 91 -3.47 -14.33 -6.19
CA PHE A 91 -3.95 -13.05 -5.65
C PHE A 91 -3.19 -12.58 -4.41
N ILE A 92 -2.32 -13.42 -3.84
CA ILE A 92 -1.57 -13.08 -2.63
C ILE A 92 -0.25 -12.43 -3.06
N PRO A 93 -0.05 -11.13 -2.78
CA PRO A 93 1.18 -10.46 -3.17
C PRO A 93 2.36 -10.97 -2.33
N SER A 94 3.55 -10.95 -2.92
CA SER A 94 4.76 -11.37 -2.22
C SER A 94 5.02 -10.49 -0.97
N PRO A 95 5.78 -10.98 0.04
CA PRO A 95 6.11 -10.16 1.21
C PRO A 95 6.78 -8.82 0.85
N ALA A 96 7.70 -8.82 -0.12
CA ALA A 96 8.37 -7.61 -0.58
C ALA A 96 7.41 -6.63 -1.25
N GLU A 97 6.49 -7.15 -2.07
CA GLU A 97 5.43 -6.35 -2.69
C GLU A 97 4.53 -5.71 -1.64
N ARG A 98 4.11 -6.44 -0.60
CA ARG A 98 3.30 -5.87 0.48
C ARG A 98 4.05 -4.80 1.26
N ILE A 99 5.34 -5.01 1.55
CA ILE A 99 6.20 -4.03 2.23
C ILE A 99 6.38 -2.77 1.37
N SER A 100 6.49 -2.91 0.06
CA SER A 100 6.63 -1.77 -0.85
C SER A 100 5.42 -0.81 -0.81
N PHE A 101 4.24 -1.28 -0.37
CA PHE A 101 3.06 -0.44 -0.18
C PHE A 101 2.92 0.14 1.23
N ALA A 102 3.67 -0.36 2.21
CA ALA A 102 3.47 -0.03 3.62
C ALA A 102 3.74 1.46 3.96
N ALA A 103 4.54 2.16 3.14
CA ALA A 103 4.83 3.58 3.31
C ALA A 103 3.72 4.53 2.89
N PHE A 104 2.79 4.10 2.05
CA PHE A 104 1.74 4.97 1.56
C PHE A 104 0.61 5.07 2.59
N GLN A 105 0.90 5.57 3.78
CA GLN A 105 -0.06 5.74 4.85
C GLN A 105 -0.12 7.20 5.30
N PRO A 106 -1.31 7.69 5.67
CA PRO A 106 -1.44 9.04 6.21
C PRO A 106 -0.75 9.14 7.58
N ILE A 107 -0.09 10.27 7.81
CA ILE A 107 0.45 10.64 9.13
C ILE A 107 -0.62 11.45 9.87
N ARG A 108 -0.96 11.03 11.10
CA ARG A 108 -2.23 11.39 11.75
C ARG A 108 -2.40 12.87 12.05
N ARG A 109 -1.34 13.59 12.39
CA ARG A 109 -1.47 14.99 12.86
C ARG A 109 -0.96 16.05 11.89
N SER A 110 -0.28 15.68 10.81
CA SER A 110 0.60 16.65 10.15
C SER A 110 0.32 16.97 8.68
N SER A 111 -0.70 16.42 8.04
CA SER A 111 -0.86 16.66 6.61
C SER A 111 -1.73 17.86 6.28
N ALA A 112 -1.08 18.95 5.85
CA ALA A 112 -1.73 19.99 5.08
C ALA A 112 -2.47 19.35 3.89
N GLN A 113 -3.52 20.00 3.39
CA GLN A 113 -4.32 19.44 2.27
C GLN A 113 -3.44 19.06 1.06
N SER A 114 -2.38 19.82 0.82
CA SER A 114 -1.34 19.54 -0.19
C SER A 114 -0.62 18.20 0.06
N GLU A 115 -0.22 17.91 1.30
CA GLU A 115 0.44 16.64 1.67
C GLU A 115 -0.49 15.43 1.48
N LYS A 116 -1.78 15.58 1.81
CA LYS A 116 -2.79 14.52 1.56
C LYS A 116 -2.94 14.23 0.07
N LEU A 117 -2.99 15.29 -0.75
CA LEU A 117 -3.10 15.16 -2.20
C LEU A 117 -1.84 14.52 -2.80
N LYS A 118 -0.64 14.93 -2.35
CA LYS A 118 0.64 14.32 -2.76
C LYS A 118 0.63 12.82 -2.47
N LEU A 119 0.25 12.42 -1.25
CA LEU A 119 0.17 11.01 -0.84
C LEU A 119 -0.83 10.22 -1.71
N GLN A 120 -2.00 10.78 -2.00
CA GLN A 120 -2.99 10.12 -2.87
C GLN A 120 -2.47 9.92 -4.30
N GLN A 121 -1.78 10.91 -4.86
CA GLN A 121 -1.17 10.79 -6.18
C GLN A 121 -0.06 9.73 -6.20
N GLN A 122 0.78 9.69 -5.15
CA GLN A 122 1.81 8.67 -5.02
C GLN A 122 1.22 7.26 -4.91
N LYS A 123 0.11 7.08 -4.18
CA LYS A 123 -0.64 5.81 -4.13
C LYS A 123 -1.09 5.35 -5.52
N LEU A 124 -1.76 6.23 -6.25
CA LEU A 124 -2.26 5.89 -7.60
C LEU A 124 -1.11 5.54 -8.55
N ARG A 125 0.00 6.27 -8.49
CA ARG A 125 1.20 5.94 -9.27
C ARG A 125 1.77 4.57 -8.90
N ALA A 126 1.84 4.27 -7.60
CA ALA A 126 2.32 2.99 -7.09
C ALA A 126 1.43 1.80 -7.49
N MET A 127 0.11 2.01 -7.60
CA MET A 127 -0.85 0.98 -7.98
C MET A 127 -0.96 0.77 -9.50
N ASP A 128 -1.08 1.85 -10.27
CA ASP A 128 -1.45 1.76 -11.69
C ASP A 128 -0.24 1.69 -12.63
N HIS A 129 0.84 2.40 -12.30
CA HIS A 129 1.95 2.64 -13.23
C HIS A 129 3.20 1.83 -12.90
N LEU A 130 3.40 1.49 -11.63
CA LEU A 130 4.59 0.79 -11.14
C LEU A 130 4.26 -0.67 -10.83
N LYS A 131 4.47 -1.55 -11.81
CA LYS A 131 4.43 -3.01 -11.64
C LYS A 131 5.80 -3.60 -11.32
N ASP A 132 6.58 -2.84 -10.56
CA ASP A 132 7.97 -3.14 -10.21
C ASP A 132 8.15 -2.90 -8.72
N THR A 133 8.31 -4.01 -7.98
CA THR A 133 8.47 -3.99 -6.52
C THR A 133 9.73 -3.25 -6.12
N LEU A 134 10.83 -3.39 -6.86
CA LEU A 134 12.10 -2.76 -6.52
C LEU A 134 11.97 -1.24 -6.59
N GLN A 135 11.47 -0.74 -7.72
CA GLN A 135 11.26 0.70 -7.89
C GLN A 135 10.28 1.24 -6.84
N ARG A 136 9.23 0.47 -6.52
CA ARG A 136 8.26 0.87 -5.49
C ARG A 136 8.87 0.87 -4.09
N LEU A 137 9.81 -0.03 -3.78
CA LEU A 137 10.59 0.00 -2.53
C LEU A 137 11.48 1.24 -2.44
N ASP A 138 12.12 1.66 -3.53
CA ASP A 138 12.91 2.91 -3.55
C ASP A 138 12.05 4.14 -3.30
N ASN A 139 10.91 4.24 -4.02
CA ASN A 139 9.96 5.33 -3.83
C ASN A 139 9.37 5.35 -2.40
N SER A 140 9.12 4.16 -1.85
CA SER A 140 8.66 3.97 -0.48
C SER A 140 9.70 4.50 0.52
N LEU A 141 10.97 4.14 0.35
CA LEU A 141 12.06 4.61 1.22
C LEU A 141 12.23 6.14 1.16
N GLU A 142 12.21 6.72 -0.05
CA GLU A 142 12.27 8.17 -0.24
C GLU A 142 11.12 8.88 0.50
N LEU A 143 9.88 8.42 0.29
CA LEU A 143 8.70 8.98 0.94
C LEU A 143 8.77 8.89 2.46
N VAL A 144 9.24 7.76 3.01
CA VAL A 144 9.36 7.59 4.46
C VAL A 144 10.42 8.54 5.02
N ASN A 145 11.55 8.72 4.33
CA ASN A 145 12.61 9.63 4.77
C ASN A 145 12.18 11.11 4.72
N GLU A 146 11.43 11.52 3.68
CA GLU A 146 10.79 12.84 3.62
C GLU A 146 9.87 13.04 4.83
N ASN A 147 9.04 12.04 5.11
CA ASN A 147 8.08 12.07 6.21
C ASN A 147 8.76 12.11 7.59
N ILE A 148 9.84 11.36 7.79
CA ILE A 148 10.64 11.39 9.01
C ILE A 148 11.18 12.80 9.23
N SER A 149 11.79 13.38 8.20
CA SER A 149 12.36 14.73 8.24
C SER A 149 11.30 15.78 8.59
N MET A 150 10.12 15.68 7.97
CA MET A 150 8.99 16.56 8.23
C MET A 150 8.47 16.42 9.67
N VAL A 151 8.26 15.20 10.16
CA VAL A 151 7.76 14.96 11.52
C VAL A 151 8.79 15.41 12.56
N ALA A 152 10.08 15.13 12.32
CA ALA A 152 11.17 15.59 13.18
C ALA A 152 11.23 17.12 13.27
N ALA A 153 11.11 17.82 12.13
CA ALA A 153 11.04 19.29 12.11
C ALA A 153 9.84 19.82 12.91
N LYS A 154 8.67 19.17 12.81
CA LYS A 154 7.46 19.54 13.57
C LYS A 154 7.58 19.27 15.07
N LEU A 155 8.41 18.31 15.49
CA LEU A 155 8.69 18.02 16.90
C LEU A 155 9.72 18.98 17.53
N ALA A 156 10.51 19.66 16.71
CA ALA A 156 11.55 20.59 17.17
C ALA A 156 11.04 22.04 17.39
N ILE A 157 9.76 22.30 17.11
CA ILE A 157 9.06 23.58 17.28
C ILE A 157 8.19 23.50 18.54
#